data_AF-A0A4Y8CBS0-F1
#
_entry.id   AF-A0A4Y8CBS0-F1
#
_cell.length_a   1.000
_cell.length_b   1.000
_cell.length_c   1.000
_cell.angle_alpha   90.00
_cell.angle_beta   90.00
_cell.angle_gamma   90.00
#
_symmetry.space_group_name_H-M   'P 1'
#
loop_
_entity.id
_entity.type
_entity.pdbx_description
1 polymer ?
#
loop_
_entity_poly.entity_id
_entity_poly.type
_entity_poly.pdbx_seq_one_letter_code
_entity_poly.pdbx_strand_id
1 'polypeptide(L)'
;KIAGAMAINYGALGGANFMTSQSGIIFRGLMENSGIEANEAFVNSSIIFAFTIILPIIVLSFFVFNAFKNKMQISVISKPDPFDYKQKTTLILMFMMIIVVLIFPVLNIIFPHNETISYFNKKIDIAMIAMIFVAIALFLKLADEKQVVALIPWGTLIMICGVGMLISIAVEAGAIKLFSDLVENEINVIFIPLIMCAIAAFMSLFS
;
A
#
# COMPACT_ATOMS: atom_id res chain seq x y z
N LYS A 1 9.46 22.08 10.43
CA LYS A 1 8.26 21.38 10.95
C LYS A 1 7.40 20.79 9.82
N ILE A 2 6.91 21.58 8.85
CA ILE A 2 6.07 21.08 7.73
C ILE A 2 6.79 20.04 6.85
N ALA A 3 8.03 20.27 6.42
CA ALA A 3 8.79 19.29 5.62
C ALA A 3 9.01 17.94 6.34
N GLY A 4 9.25 17.97 7.66
CA GLY A 4 9.38 16.76 8.46
C GLY A 4 8.07 15.99 8.61
N ALA A 5 6.96 16.71 8.85
CA ALA A 5 5.63 16.10 8.89
C ALA A 5 5.24 15.49 7.53
N MET A 6 5.53 16.18 6.41
CA MET A 6 5.34 15.65 5.07
C MET A 6 6.21 14.41 4.82
N ALA A 7 7.47 14.41 5.26
CA ALA A 7 8.35 13.26 5.10
C ALA A 7 7.83 12.01 5.86
N ILE A 8 7.33 12.19 7.08
CA ILE A 8 6.72 11.10 7.87
C ILE A 8 5.45 10.61 7.18
N ASN A 9 4.56 11.53 6.77
CA ASN A 9 3.30 11.16 6.12
C ASN A 9 3.55 10.44 4.79
N TYR A 10 4.41 10.97 3.93
CA TYR A 10 4.76 10.33 2.67
C TYR A 10 5.47 8.99 2.84
N GLY A 11 6.34 8.86 3.85
CA GLY A 11 6.97 7.58 4.18
C GLY A 11 5.94 6.53 4.61
N ALA A 12 4.98 6.91 5.45
CA ALA A 12 3.87 6.04 5.84
C ALA A 12 2.99 5.67 4.64
N LEU A 13 2.71 6.62 3.76
CA LEU A 13 1.90 6.45 2.55
C LEU A 13 2.55 5.45 1.58
N GLY A 14 3.86 5.58 1.35
CA GLY A 14 4.62 4.64 0.54
C GLY A 14 4.62 3.22 1.12
N GLY A 15 4.83 3.07 2.43
CA GLY A 15 4.74 1.77 3.10
C GLY A 15 3.33 1.16 3.03
N ALA A 16 2.29 1.98 3.23
CA ALA A 16 0.90 1.54 3.19
C ALA A 16 0.45 1.06 1.80
N ASN A 17 1.05 1.57 0.73
CA ASN A 17 0.74 1.22 -0.65
C ASN A 17 1.66 0.15 -1.26
N PHE A 18 2.60 -0.38 -0.48
CA PHE A 18 3.37 -1.55 -0.88
C PHE A 18 2.46 -2.73 -1.25
N MET A 19 2.80 -3.51 -2.27
CA MET A 19 1.89 -4.50 -2.88
C MET A 19 1.38 -5.59 -1.92
N THR A 20 2.06 -5.77 -0.79
CA THR A 20 1.77 -6.78 0.24
C THR A 20 1.39 -6.15 1.57
N SER A 21 1.32 -4.82 1.67
CA SER A 21 0.82 -4.13 2.84
C SER A 21 -0.70 -3.94 2.76
N GLN A 22 -1.29 -3.36 3.80
CA GLN A 22 -2.74 -3.28 3.96
C GLN A 22 -3.43 -2.66 2.74
N SER A 23 -3.02 -1.46 2.28
CA SER A 23 -3.66 -0.83 1.13
C SER A 23 -3.35 -1.54 -0.18
N GLY A 24 -2.12 -2.08 -0.33
CA GLY A 24 -1.76 -2.86 -1.52
C GLY A 24 -2.63 -4.12 -1.69
N ILE A 25 -2.87 -4.87 -0.61
CA ILE A 25 -3.77 -6.03 -0.62
C ILE A 25 -5.20 -5.60 -0.99
N ILE A 26 -5.67 -4.46 -0.47
CA ILE A 26 -7.00 -3.93 -0.79
C ILE A 26 -7.11 -3.54 -2.26
N PHE A 27 -6.14 -2.79 -2.80
CA PHE A 27 -6.16 -2.37 -4.20
C PHE A 27 -6.19 -3.58 -5.13
N ARG A 28 -5.35 -4.59 -4.84
CA ARG A 28 -5.33 -5.83 -5.61
C ARG A 28 -6.64 -6.59 -5.48
N GLY A 29 -7.18 -6.76 -4.28
CA GLY A 29 -8.45 -7.44 -4.06
C GLY A 29 -9.62 -6.75 -4.79
N LEU A 30 -9.66 -5.42 -4.81
CA LEU A 30 -10.67 -4.67 -5.56
C LEU A 30 -10.51 -4.86 -7.08
N MET A 31 -9.28 -4.82 -7.60
CA MET A 31 -8.99 -5.08 -9.02
C MET A 31 -9.40 -6.50 -9.41
N GLU A 32 -8.98 -7.50 -8.63
CA GLU A 32 -9.29 -8.91 -8.87
C GLU A 32 -10.80 -9.19 -8.81
N ASN A 33 -11.51 -8.61 -7.83
CA ASN A 33 -12.98 -8.71 -7.74
C ASN A 33 -13.73 -8.00 -8.88
N SER A 34 -13.08 -7.04 -9.55
CA SER A 34 -13.61 -6.37 -10.74
C SER A 34 -13.28 -7.10 -12.06
N GLY A 35 -12.58 -8.25 -11.98
CA GLY A 35 -12.25 -9.09 -13.13
C GLY A 35 -10.84 -8.91 -13.69
N ILE A 36 -9.97 -8.11 -13.06
CA ILE A 36 -8.57 -7.96 -13.47
C ILE A 36 -7.77 -9.20 -13.03
N GLU A 37 -6.92 -9.73 -13.90
CA GLU A 37 -6.09 -10.90 -13.54
C GLU A 37 -5.13 -10.57 -12.38
N ALA A 38 -4.89 -11.54 -11.49
CA ALA A 38 -4.05 -11.35 -10.30
C ALA A 38 -2.63 -10.84 -10.61
N ASN A 39 -2.06 -11.25 -11.75
CA ASN A 39 -0.72 -10.81 -12.16
C ASN A 39 -0.74 -9.34 -12.61
N GLU A 40 -1.77 -8.94 -13.36
CA GLU A 40 -1.96 -7.56 -13.78
C GLU A 40 -2.30 -6.66 -12.58
N ALA A 41 -3.15 -7.11 -11.66
CA ALA A 41 -3.43 -6.42 -10.41
C ALA A 41 -2.17 -6.19 -9.57
N PHE A 42 -1.27 -7.18 -9.50
CA PHE A 42 0.03 -7.05 -8.85
C PHE A 42 0.94 -6.01 -9.54
N VAL A 43 1.01 -6.01 -10.87
CA VAL A 43 1.76 -5.01 -11.64
C VAL A 43 1.19 -3.61 -11.44
N ASN A 44 -0.13 -3.44 -11.53
CA ASN A 44 -0.81 -2.16 -11.31
C ASN A 44 -0.58 -1.64 -9.88
N SER A 45 -0.68 -2.51 -8.87
CA SER A 45 -0.33 -2.15 -7.49
C SER A 45 1.14 -1.78 -7.32
N SER A 46 2.05 -2.41 -8.08
CA SER A 46 3.47 -2.08 -8.07
C SER A 46 3.73 -0.70 -8.66
N ILE A 47 2.98 -0.33 -9.71
CA ILE A 47 3.02 1.01 -10.30
C ILE A 47 2.52 2.05 -9.29
N ILE A 48 1.39 1.79 -8.62
CA ILE A 48 0.87 2.66 -7.55
C ILE A 48 1.93 2.87 -6.46
N PHE A 49 2.52 1.78 -5.95
CA PHE A 49 3.60 1.84 -4.98
C PHE A 49 4.77 2.72 -5.47
N ALA A 50 5.26 2.49 -6.69
CA ALA A 50 6.35 3.25 -7.27
C ALA A 50 6.04 4.75 -7.32
N PHE A 51 4.86 5.15 -7.80
CA PHE A 51 4.44 6.54 -7.81
C PHE A 51 4.34 7.15 -6.40
N THR A 52 3.85 6.38 -5.43
CA THR A 52 3.72 6.83 -4.03
C THR A 52 5.05 6.99 -3.30
N ILE A 53 6.15 6.48 -3.87
CA ILE A 53 7.51 6.71 -3.38
C ILE A 53 8.23 7.80 -4.19
N ILE A 54 8.15 7.73 -5.53
CA ILE A 54 8.85 8.63 -6.43
C ILE A 54 8.37 10.08 -6.27
N LEU A 55 7.06 10.30 -6.25
CA LEU A 55 6.50 11.66 -6.15
C LEU A 55 6.92 12.35 -4.84
N PRO A 56 6.79 11.71 -3.66
CA PRO A 56 7.33 12.30 -2.43
C PRO A 56 8.82 12.57 -2.45
N ILE A 57 9.63 11.68 -3.02
CA ILE A 57 11.08 11.92 -3.12
C ILE A 57 11.34 13.19 -3.92
N ILE A 58 10.65 13.40 -5.04
CA ILE A 58 10.78 14.62 -5.85
C ILE A 58 10.38 15.86 -5.05
N VAL A 59 9.21 15.83 -4.40
CA VAL A 59 8.69 16.96 -3.61
C VAL A 59 9.61 17.28 -2.44
N LEU A 60 10.01 16.27 -1.65
CA LEU A 60 10.89 16.46 -0.50
C LEU A 60 12.28 16.93 -0.93
N SER A 61 12.81 16.41 -2.04
CA SER A 61 14.08 16.88 -2.60
C SER A 61 14.01 18.37 -2.93
N PHE A 62 12.94 18.83 -3.58
CA PHE A 62 12.73 20.26 -3.84
C PHE A 62 12.73 21.10 -2.55
N PHE A 63 12.03 20.67 -1.51
CA PHE A 63 12.03 21.37 -0.21
C PHE A 63 13.41 21.40 0.44
N VAL A 64 14.16 20.29 0.37
CA VAL A 64 15.52 20.19 0.93
C VAL A 64 16.47 21.13 0.18
N PHE A 65 16.47 21.12 -1.16
CA PHE A 65 17.30 22.03 -1.96
C PHE A 65 16.97 23.51 -1.70
N ASN A 66 15.68 23.86 -1.58
CA ASN A 66 15.27 25.22 -1.25
C ASN A 66 15.69 25.63 0.18
N ALA A 67 15.65 24.70 1.14
CA ALA A 67 16.09 24.92 2.51
C ALA A 67 17.59 25.19 2.61
N PHE A 68 18.41 24.41 1.88
CA PHE A 68 19.85 24.62 1.79
C PHE A 68 20.19 25.98 1.17
N LYS A 69 19.51 26.36 0.08
CA LYS A 69 19.70 27.68 -0.56
C LYS A 69 19.38 28.84 0.37
N ASN A 70 18.36 28.70 1.21
CA ASN A 70 17.90 29.76 2.11
C ASN A 70 18.52 29.71 3.53
N LYS A 71 19.55 28.85 3.76
CA LYS A 71 20.25 28.70 5.04
C LYS A 71 19.31 28.57 6.26
N MET A 72 18.21 27.84 6.09
CA MET A 72 17.24 27.67 7.19
C MET A 72 17.88 26.89 8.34
N GLN A 73 17.74 27.38 9.57
CA GLN A 73 18.23 26.65 10.75
C GLN A 73 17.45 25.34 10.94
N ILE A 74 18.18 24.23 10.94
CA ILE A 74 17.64 22.90 11.24
C ILE A 74 17.44 22.84 12.75
N SER A 75 16.20 22.61 13.19
CA SER A 75 15.90 22.33 14.59
C SER A 75 16.71 21.14 15.07
N VAL A 76 17.41 21.28 16.19
CA VAL A 76 18.21 20.21 16.79
C VAL A 76 17.27 19.09 17.22
N ILE A 77 17.16 18.05 16.39
CA ILE A 77 16.49 16.80 16.74
C ILE A 77 17.56 15.95 17.42
N SER A 78 17.28 15.50 18.64
CA SER A 78 18.14 14.55 19.33
C SER A 78 18.25 13.28 18.51
N LYS A 79 19.46 12.73 18.41
CA LYS A 79 19.67 11.44 17.75
C LYS A 79 18.80 10.38 18.45
N PRO A 80 18.02 9.57 17.72
CA PRO A 80 17.29 8.47 18.33
C PRO A 80 18.24 7.47 19.01
N ASP A 81 17.75 6.83 20.07
CA ASP A 81 18.47 5.74 20.71
C ASP A 81 18.68 4.56 19.74
N PRO A 82 19.73 3.74 19.92
CA PRO A 82 19.95 2.55 19.12
C PRO A 82 18.78 1.57 19.27
N PHE A 83 18.50 0.79 18.23
CA PHE A 83 17.47 -0.23 18.32
C PHE A 83 17.79 -1.28 19.39
N ASP A 84 16.78 -1.59 20.19
CA ASP A 84 16.82 -2.69 21.15
C ASP A 84 16.71 -4.07 20.47
N TYR A 85 16.83 -5.13 21.26
CA TYR A 85 16.75 -6.51 20.77
C TYR A 85 15.39 -6.86 20.15
N LYS A 86 14.29 -6.39 20.76
CA LYS A 86 12.94 -6.66 20.26
C LYS A 86 12.71 -5.96 18.93
N GLN A 87 13.10 -4.69 18.83
CA GLN A 87 13.02 -3.88 17.61
C GLN A 87 13.83 -4.51 16.47
N LYS A 88 15.08 -4.93 16.73
CA LYS A 88 15.91 -5.60 15.72
C LYS A 88 15.29 -6.92 15.24
N THR A 89 14.80 -7.73 16.17
CA THR A 89 14.15 -9.00 15.84
C THR A 89 12.87 -8.77 15.03
N THR A 90 12.04 -7.79 15.42
CA THR A 90 10.86 -7.39 14.66
C THR A 90 11.19 -6.92 13.25
N LEU A 91 12.24 -6.09 13.08
CA LEU A 91 12.70 -5.66 11.77
C LEU A 91 13.13 -6.84 10.89
N ILE A 92 13.88 -7.80 11.44
CA ILE A 92 14.29 -9.01 10.72
C ILE A 92 13.06 -9.81 10.28
N LEU A 93 12.06 -9.99 11.16
CA LEU A 93 10.81 -10.67 10.80
C LEU A 93 10.04 -9.95 9.70
N MET A 94 9.97 -8.62 9.74
CA MET A 94 9.34 -7.82 8.68
C MET A 94 10.05 -8.01 7.33
N PHE A 95 11.38 -7.95 7.30
CA PHE A 95 12.15 -8.17 6.06
C PHE A 95 11.96 -9.60 5.53
N MET A 96 12.02 -10.60 6.40
CA MET A 96 11.79 -11.99 6.02
C MET A 96 10.39 -12.21 5.46
N MET A 97 9.36 -11.62 6.08
CA MET A 97 7.99 -11.68 5.59
C MET A 97 7.88 -11.08 4.18
N ILE A 98 8.46 -9.89 3.96
CA ILE A 98 8.46 -9.24 2.64
C ILE A 98 9.10 -10.14 1.59
N ILE A 99 10.26 -10.75 1.89
CA ILE A 99 10.95 -11.66 0.97
C ILE A 99 10.08 -12.88 0.65
N VAL A 100 9.52 -13.54 1.67
CA VAL A 100 8.71 -14.75 1.49
C VAL A 100 7.48 -14.48 0.64
N VAL A 101 6.80 -13.34 0.86
CA VAL A 101 5.60 -13.00 0.10
C VAL A 101 5.94 -12.60 -1.35
N LEU A 102 7.06 -11.90 -1.57
CA LEU A 102 7.38 -11.36 -2.90
C LEU A 102 8.20 -12.26 -3.80
N ILE A 103 8.88 -13.28 -3.26
CA ILE A 103 9.83 -14.08 -4.06
C ILE A 103 9.16 -14.70 -5.30
N PHE A 104 7.98 -15.32 -5.16
CA PHE A 104 7.30 -15.95 -6.30
C PHE A 104 6.58 -14.97 -7.22
N PRO A 105 5.87 -13.93 -6.74
CA PRO A 105 5.34 -12.87 -7.61
C PRO A 105 6.43 -12.21 -8.48
N VAL A 106 7.58 -11.87 -7.87
CA VAL A 106 8.70 -11.26 -8.59
C VAL A 106 9.32 -12.25 -9.58
N LEU A 107 9.55 -13.50 -9.18
CA LEU A 107 10.07 -14.51 -10.08
C LEU A 107 9.11 -14.81 -11.24
N ASN A 108 7.79 -14.74 -11.03
CA ASN A 108 6.79 -14.96 -12.07
C ASN A 108 6.78 -13.84 -13.12
N ILE A 109 7.17 -12.62 -12.74
CA ILE A 109 7.37 -11.51 -13.69
C ILE A 109 8.63 -11.74 -14.53
N ILE A 110 9.72 -12.22 -13.91
CA ILE A 110 11.01 -12.42 -14.60
C ILE A 110 10.98 -13.67 -15.50
N PHE A 111 10.34 -14.75 -15.03
CA PHE A 111 10.27 -16.05 -15.70
C PHE A 111 8.83 -16.53 -15.89
N PRO A 112 8.01 -15.83 -16.71
CA PRO A 112 6.57 -16.10 -16.84
C PRO A 112 6.24 -17.47 -17.44
N HIS A 113 7.18 -18.09 -18.16
CA HIS A 113 7.00 -19.40 -18.81
C HIS A 113 7.32 -20.59 -17.89
N ASN A 114 7.73 -20.36 -16.64
CA ASN A 114 8.06 -21.44 -15.71
C ASN A 114 6.81 -21.89 -14.94
N GLU A 115 6.32 -23.09 -15.25
CA GLU A 115 5.11 -23.65 -14.65
C GLU A 115 5.21 -23.83 -13.13
N THR A 116 6.40 -24.15 -12.61
CA THR A 116 6.61 -24.31 -11.16
C THR A 116 6.46 -22.99 -10.43
N ILE A 117 7.05 -21.92 -10.97
CA ILE A 117 6.97 -20.56 -10.39
C ILE A 117 5.51 -20.07 -10.43
N SER A 118 4.83 -20.26 -11.56
CA SER A 118 3.41 -19.88 -11.70
C SER A 118 2.51 -20.64 -10.71
N TYR A 119 2.76 -21.93 -10.52
CA TYR A 119 2.03 -22.75 -9.56
C TYR A 119 2.16 -22.21 -8.13
N PHE A 120 3.38 -21.95 -7.66
CA PHE A 120 3.59 -21.40 -6.32
C PHE A 120 3.06 -19.98 -6.17
N ASN A 121 3.22 -19.13 -7.19
CA ASN A 121 2.69 -17.75 -7.17
C ASN A 121 1.16 -17.74 -6.94
N LYS A 122 0.42 -18.64 -7.58
CA LYS A 122 -1.04 -18.77 -7.40
C LYS A 122 -1.45 -19.32 -6.03
N LYS A 123 -0.53 -19.95 -5.29
CA LYS A 123 -0.80 -20.59 -3.99
C LYS A 123 -0.37 -19.75 -2.80
N ILE A 124 0.31 -18.63 -3.03
CA ILE A 124 0.72 -17.73 -1.95
C ILE A 124 -0.47 -16.89 -1.51
N ASP A 125 -0.90 -17.14 -0.29
CA ASP A 125 -1.82 -16.28 0.44
C ASP A 125 -1.03 -15.38 1.38
N ILE A 126 -1.10 -14.07 1.13
CA ILE A 126 -0.38 -13.04 1.89
C ILE A 126 -0.86 -13.00 3.34
N ALA A 127 -2.18 -13.12 3.55
CA ALA A 127 -2.78 -13.05 4.88
C ALA A 127 -2.37 -14.27 5.71
N MET A 128 -2.36 -15.46 5.12
CA MET A 128 -1.89 -16.67 5.78
C MET A 128 -0.43 -16.53 6.23
N ILE A 129 0.46 -16.05 5.36
CA ILE A 129 1.87 -15.84 5.70
C ILE A 129 1.98 -14.79 6.82
N ALA A 130 1.25 -13.67 6.72
CA ALA A 130 1.22 -12.65 7.76
C ALA A 130 0.82 -13.23 9.13
N MET A 131 -0.21 -14.09 9.17
CA MET A 131 -0.66 -14.75 10.39
C MET A 131 0.42 -15.66 11.00
N ILE A 132 1.20 -16.37 10.18
CA ILE A 132 2.33 -17.17 10.65
C ILE A 132 3.40 -16.28 11.31
N PHE A 133 3.75 -15.16 10.67
CA PHE A 133 4.73 -14.21 11.24
C PHE A 133 4.22 -13.54 12.51
N VAL A 134 2.92 -13.24 12.60
CA VAL A 134 2.28 -12.77 13.85
C VAL A 134 2.42 -13.83 14.94
N ALA A 135 2.12 -15.10 14.65
CA ALA A 135 2.28 -16.18 15.63
C ALA A 135 3.73 -16.30 16.12
N ILE A 136 4.71 -16.26 15.21
CA ILE A 136 6.15 -16.27 15.56
C ILE A 136 6.50 -15.08 16.45
N ALA A 137 6.05 -13.87 16.12
CA ALA A 137 6.31 -12.67 16.90
C ALA A 137 5.72 -12.75 18.32
N LEU A 138 4.53 -13.34 18.46
CA LEU A 138 3.89 -13.61 19.75
C LEU A 138 4.67 -14.64 20.57
N PHE A 139 5.11 -15.75 19.96
CA PHE A 139 5.95 -16.75 20.64
C PHE A 139 7.26 -16.15 21.15
N LEU A 140 7.84 -15.20 20.41
CA LEU A 140 9.05 -14.47 20.79
C LEU A 140 8.81 -13.30 21.77
N LYS A 141 7.55 -13.03 22.14
CA LYS A 141 7.16 -11.95 23.08
C LYS A 141 7.71 -10.57 22.69
N LEU A 142 7.67 -10.27 21.38
CA LEU A 142 8.25 -9.04 20.82
C LEU A 142 7.43 -7.79 21.14
N ALA A 143 6.14 -7.94 21.48
CA ALA A 143 5.25 -6.86 21.88
C ALA A 143 4.21 -7.37 22.89
N ASP A 144 3.55 -6.44 23.60
CA ASP A 144 2.39 -6.75 24.45
C ASP A 144 1.15 -6.99 23.58
N GLU A 145 0.48 -8.13 23.78
CA GLU A 145 -0.60 -8.57 22.90
C GLU A 145 -1.82 -7.64 22.99
N LYS A 146 -2.12 -7.12 24.17
CA LYS A 146 -3.27 -6.21 24.37
C LYS A 146 -3.02 -4.88 23.69
N GLN A 147 -1.80 -4.35 23.78
CA GLN A 147 -1.39 -3.13 23.07
C GLN A 147 -1.47 -3.34 21.56
N VAL A 148 -0.98 -4.47 21.04
CA VAL A 148 -1.04 -4.76 19.60
C VAL A 148 -2.48 -4.84 19.11
N VAL A 149 -3.36 -5.56 19.81
CA VAL A 149 -4.79 -5.68 19.43
C VAL A 149 -5.51 -4.33 19.49
N ALA A 150 -5.17 -3.47 20.45
CA ALA A 150 -5.72 -2.13 20.57
C ALA A 150 -5.30 -1.20 19.41
N LEU A 151 -4.15 -1.46 18.76
CA LEU A 151 -3.67 -0.69 17.62
C LEU A 151 -4.30 -1.13 16.28
N ILE A 152 -5.03 -2.24 16.26
CA ILE A 152 -5.71 -2.70 15.04
C ILE A 152 -6.83 -1.71 14.67
N PRO A 153 -6.87 -1.18 13.44
CA PRO A 153 -7.90 -0.24 13.02
C PRO A 153 -9.21 -0.97 12.66
N TRP A 154 -9.90 -1.51 13.67
CA TRP A 154 -11.11 -2.33 13.50
C TRP A 154 -12.21 -1.61 12.70
N GLY A 155 -12.43 -0.32 12.96
CA GLY A 155 -13.39 0.49 12.21
C GLY A 155 -13.05 0.59 10.72
N THR A 156 -11.77 0.76 10.39
CA THR A 156 -11.29 0.80 9.00
C THR A 156 -11.47 -0.55 8.32
N LEU A 157 -11.17 -1.66 9.00
CA LEU A 157 -11.38 -3.01 8.46
C LEU A 157 -12.86 -3.26 8.13
N ILE A 158 -13.76 -2.96 9.06
CA ILE A 158 -15.22 -3.10 8.85
C ILE A 158 -15.69 -2.22 7.69
N MET A 159 -15.21 -0.98 7.62
CA MET A 159 -15.54 -0.05 6.54
C MET A 159 -15.11 -0.61 5.17
N ILE A 160 -13.89 -1.10 5.03
CA ILE A 160 -13.40 -1.66 3.76
C ILE A 160 -14.25 -2.86 3.33
N CYS A 161 -14.59 -3.76 4.26
CA CYS A 161 -15.48 -4.88 3.97
C CYS A 161 -16.86 -4.40 3.50
N GLY A 162 -17.43 -3.38 4.15
CA GLY A 162 -18.70 -2.78 3.76
C GLY A 162 -18.66 -2.14 2.38
N VAL A 163 -17.62 -1.35 2.08
CA VAL A 163 -17.43 -0.73 0.76
C VAL A 163 -17.25 -1.79 -0.32
N GLY A 164 -16.45 -2.84 -0.07
CA GLY A 164 -16.29 -3.95 -1.01
C GLY A 164 -17.63 -4.61 -1.36
N MET A 165 -18.48 -4.86 -0.36
CA MET A 165 -19.83 -5.40 -0.58
C MET A 165 -20.70 -4.45 -1.41
N LEU A 166 -20.68 -3.14 -1.13
CA LEU A 166 -21.44 -2.15 -1.91
C LEU A 166 -20.98 -2.07 -3.37
N ILE A 167 -19.66 -2.17 -3.62
CA ILE A 167 -19.11 -2.22 -4.97
C ILE A 167 -19.62 -3.46 -5.70
N SER A 168 -19.57 -4.65 -5.07
CA SER A 168 -20.11 -5.87 -5.68
C SER A 168 -21.59 -5.75 -6.04
N ILE A 169 -22.40 -5.13 -5.18
CA ILE A 169 -23.82 -4.85 -5.48
C ILE A 169 -23.96 -3.89 -6.66
N ALA A 170 -23.14 -2.84 -6.72
CA ALA A 170 -23.16 -1.87 -7.83
C ALA A 170 -22.74 -2.49 -9.17
N VAL A 171 -21.82 -3.47 -9.16
CA VAL A 171 -21.45 -4.26 -10.33
C VAL A 171 -22.64 -5.10 -10.79
N GLU A 172 -23.25 -5.87 -9.88
CA GLU A 172 -24.39 -6.76 -10.19
C GLU A 172 -25.62 -5.97 -10.66
N ALA A 173 -25.86 -4.79 -10.08
CA ALA A 173 -26.95 -3.89 -10.47
C ALA A 173 -26.70 -3.15 -11.81
N GLY A 174 -25.53 -3.33 -12.43
CA GLY A 174 -25.16 -2.69 -13.71
C GLY A 174 -24.80 -1.20 -13.59
N ALA A 175 -24.71 -0.65 -12.38
CA ALA A 175 -24.37 0.76 -12.17
C ALA A 175 -22.93 1.06 -12.62
N ILE A 176 -21.98 0.17 -12.35
CA ILE A 176 -20.59 0.31 -12.80
C ILE A 176 -20.52 0.38 -14.32
N LYS A 177 -21.28 -0.46 -15.02
CA LYS A 177 -21.33 -0.47 -16.49
C LYS A 177 -21.86 0.86 -17.03
N LEU A 178 -22.92 1.40 -16.44
CA LEU A 178 -23.47 2.69 -16.84
C LEU A 178 -22.46 3.84 -16.66
N PHE A 179 -21.67 3.83 -15.59
CA PHE A 179 -20.59 4.80 -15.41
C PHE A 179 -19.44 4.60 -16.40
N SER A 180 -19.04 3.35 -16.67
CA SER A 180 -18.03 3.03 -17.68
C SER A 180 -18.45 3.54 -19.06
N ASP A 181 -19.68 3.26 -19.48
CA ASP A 181 -20.21 3.71 -20.78
C ASP A 181 -20.26 5.25 -20.86
N LEU A 182 -20.62 5.95 -19.79
CA LEU A 182 -20.59 7.42 -19.72
C LEU A 182 -19.16 7.96 -19.87
N VAL A 183 -18.20 7.36 -19.18
CA VAL A 183 -16.80 7.80 -19.25
C VAL A 183 -16.24 7.55 -20.66
N GLU A 184 -16.52 6.40 -21.26
CA GLU A 184 -16.03 6.04 -22.60
C GLU A 184 -16.59 6.95 -23.71
N ASN A 185 -17.87 7.33 -23.61
CA ASN A 185 -18.54 8.12 -24.66
C ASN A 185 -18.33 9.63 -24.53
N GLU A 186 -18.23 10.15 -23.31
CA GLU A 186 -18.23 11.61 -23.05
C GLU A 186 -16.83 12.15 -22.67
N ILE A 187 -15.92 11.30 -22.19
CA ILE A 187 -14.64 11.75 -21.64
C ILE A 187 -13.48 11.20 -22.47
N ASN A 188 -12.67 12.10 -23.02
CA ASN A 188 -11.41 11.71 -23.63
C ASN A 188 -10.48 11.10 -22.56
N VAL A 189 -9.95 9.91 -22.85
CA VAL A 189 -9.07 9.11 -21.98
C VAL A 189 -7.95 9.91 -21.33
N ILE A 190 -7.40 10.93 -22.02
CA ILE A 190 -6.34 11.80 -21.49
C ILE A 190 -6.77 12.56 -20.23
N PHE A 191 -8.06 12.87 -20.06
CA PHE A 191 -8.58 13.62 -18.92
C PHE A 191 -9.00 12.75 -17.74
N ILE A 192 -9.12 11.42 -17.91
CA ILE A 192 -9.56 10.51 -16.84
C ILE A 192 -8.67 10.66 -15.58
N PRO A 193 -7.32 10.63 -15.68
CA PRO A 193 -6.47 10.78 -14.50
C PRO A 193 -6.66 12.14 -13.81
N LEU A 194 -6.85 13.21 -14.58
CA LEU A 194 -7.04 14.56 -14.04
C LEU A 194 -8.36 14.67 -13.25
N ILE A 195 -9.44 14.12 -13.81
CA ILE A 195 -10.76 14.11 -13.16
C ILE A 195 -10.73 13.26 -11.89
N MET A 196 -10.13 12.07 -11.96
CA MET A 196 -9.97 11.19 -10.78
C MET A 196 -9.13 11.87 -9.68
N CYS A 197 -8.04 12.56 -10.04
CA CYS A 197 -7.26 13.35 -9.11
C CYS A 197 -8.07 14.50 -8.49
N ALA A 198 -8.91 15.19 -9.27
CA ALA A 198 -9.75 16.27 -8.76
C ALA A 198 -10.81 15.75 -7.78
N ILE A 199 -11.46 14.63 -8.10
CA ILE A 199 -12.41 13.95 -7.20
C ILE A 199 -11.70 13.53 -5.90
N ALA A 200 -10.54 12.87 -6.00
CA ALA A 200 -9.76 12.45 -4.84
C ALA A 200 -9.32 13.64 -3.97
N ALA A 201 -8.86 14.73 -4.59
CA ALA A 201 -8.48 15.96 -3.89
C ALA A 201 -9.68 16.58 -3.15
N PHE A 202 -10.85 16.62 -3.80
CA PHE A 202 -12.08 17.11 -3.18
C PHE A 202 -12.52 16.22 -2.02
N MET A 203 -12.52 14.90 -2.19
CA MET A 203 -12.85 13.94 -1.14
C MET A 203 -11.90 14.06 0.06
N SER A 204 -10.61 14.32 -0.18
CA SER A 204 -9.61 14.51 0.88
C SER A 204 -9.86 15.74 1.74
N LEU A 205 -10.68 16.71 1.31
CA LEU A 205 -11.07 17.87 2.15
C LEU A 205 -12.05 17.48 3.26
N PHE A 206 -12.73 16.35 3.12
CA PHE A 206 -13.74 15.85 4.06
C PHE A 206 -13.25 14.63 4.87
N SER A 207 -12.00 14.20 4.65
CA SER A 207 -11.33 13.10 5.35
C SER A 207 -10.42 13.60 6.46
#